data_AF-A0A2T6NDX1-F1
#
_entry.id   AF-A0A2T6NDX1-F1
#
_cell.length_a   1.000
_cell.length_b   1.000
_cell.length_c   1.000
_cell.angle_alpha   90.00
_cell.angle_beta   90.00
_cell.angle_gamma   90.00
#
_symmetry.space_group_name_H-M   'P 1'
#
loop_
_entity.id
_entity.type
_entity.pdbx_description
1 polymer ?
#
loop_
_entity_poly.entity_id
_entity_poly.type
_entity_poly.pdbx_seq_one_letter_code
_entity_poly.pdbx_strand_id
1 'polypeptide(L)'
;MGRCNDNRNIYCRMSIEAVHGTVVDSRSGKSLEGVLVMGYWPKVMTSPHWRATVGVAYLAEALSNASGSFEIPACKPPCKVDGYFAYYQPDILFFKTGYYPKVLSNPISEVDYDPHLSEHILWRWDWNGKAIGLEKVSNDNDPRLKAAYSLSPRLYLNDNCNWMKIPKTLMFKAQQMQLRERDKKKAAMPVSEYLAGFYLKKQKKCHPDPASYLKEAVRYE
;
A
#
# COMPACT_ATOMS: atom_id res chain seq x y z
N MET A 1 17.71 2.38 -27.45
CA MET A 1 17.65 3.30 -26.30
C MET A 1 16.83 4.51 -26.68
N GLY A 2 15.57 4.60 -26.25
CA GLY A 2 14.65 5.68 -26.63
C GLY A 2 14.86 6.93 -25.77
N ARG A 3 15.20 8.06 -26.40
CA ARG A 3 15.41 9.36 -25.77
C ARG A 3 14.10 9.87 -25.15
N CYS A 4 14.13 10.22 -23.85
CA CYS A 4 13.11 11.04 -23.20
C CYS A 4 13.38 12.50 -23.59
N ASN A 5 12.84 12.94 -24.73
CA ASN A 5 12.96 14.33 -25.17
C ASN A 5 11.57 14.87 -25.55
N ASP A 6 10.61 14.72 -24.63
CA ASP A 6 9.37 15.45 -24.71
C ASP A 6 9.08 16.09 -23.35
N ASN A 7 9.23 17.41 -23.28
CA ASN A 7 9.01 18.25 -22.11
C ASN A 7 7.54 18.29 -21.62
N ARG A 8 6.67 17.41 -22.16
CA ARG A 8 5.23 17.39 -21.91
C ARG A 8 4.77 16.33 -20.91
N ASN A 9 5.66 15.47 -20.41
CA ASN A 9 5.27 14.44 -19.44
C ASN A 9 5.47 14.92 -18.00
N ILE A 10 4.52 15.72 -17.50
CA ILE A 10 4.49 16.30 -16.14
C ILE A 10 4.74 15.28 -15.02
N TYR A 11 4.42 14.00 -15.26
CA TYR A 11 4.59 12.92 -14.30
C TYR A 11 6.07 12.59 -13.98
N CYS A 12 7.01 12.88 -14.89
CA CYS A 12 8.46 12.80 -14.61
C CYS A 12 8.94 13.80 -13.55
N ARG A 13 8.13 14.82 -13.29
CA ARG A 13 8.47 15.94 -12.40
C ARG A 13 7.86 15.77 -11.02
N MET A 14 7.04 14.74 -10.83
CA MET A 14 6.44 14.48 -9.53
C MET A 14 7.40 13.71 -8.63
N SER A 15 7.39 14.03 -7.35
CA SER A 15 8.11 13.32 -6.30
C SER A 15 7.31 13.38 -5.02
N ILE A 16 7.57 12.46 -4.10
CA ILE A 16 6.95 12.41 -2.79
C ILE A 16 8.03 12.37 -1.71
N GLU A 17 7.90 13.23 -0.70
CA GLU A 17 8.80 13.22 0.45
C GLU A 17 8.62 11.93 1.27
N ALA A 18 9.66 11.57 2.02
CA ALA A 18 9.56 10.52 3.02
C ALA A 18 8.51 10.92 4.07
N VAL A 19 7.78 9.93 4.58
CA VAL A 19 6.87 10.13 5.70
C VAL A 19 7.29 9.25 6.85
N HIS A 20 7.43 9.87 8.01
CA HIS A 20 7.61 9.19 9.28
C HIS A 20 6.47 9.55 10.21
N GLY A 21 6.23 8.70 11.20
CA GLY A 21 5.22 8.94 12.21
C GLY A 21 5.24 7.87 13.27
N THR A 22 4.27 7.96 14.18
CA THR A 22 4.05 6.95 15.21
C THR A 22 2.63 6.44 15.12
N VAL A 23 2.42 5.15 15.38
CA VAL A 23 1.09 4.55 15.47
C VAL A 23 0.79 4.25 16.92
N VAL A 24 -0.40 4.65 17.37
CA VAL A 24 -0.85 4.48 18.75
C VAL A 24 -2.24 3.87 18.80
N ASP A 25 -2.57 3.21 19.89
CA ASP A 25 -3.93 2.84 20.23
C ASP A 25 -4.72 4.10 20.58
N SER A 26 -5.78 4.41 19.83
CA SER A 26 -6.52 5.67 19.96
C SER A 26 -7.12 5.89 21.35
N ARG A 27 -7.36 4.84 22.12
CA ARG A 27 -7.98 4.93 23.45
C ARG A 27 -6.93 5.11 24.54
N SER A 28 -5.87 4.32 24.51
CA SER A 28 -4.86 4.28 25.57
C SER A 28 -3.65 5.17 25.31
N GLY A 29 -3.47 5.65 24.07
CA GLY A 29 -2.28 6.39 23.65
C GLY A 29 -1.01 5.55 23.58
N LYS A 30 -1.09 4.24 23.86
CA LYS A 30 0.08 3.34 23.83
C LYS A 30 0.56 3.12 22.41
N SER A 31 1.87 3.13 22.21
CA SER A 31 2.50 2.78 20.94
C SER A 31 2.12 1.38 20.48
N LEU A 32 1.94 1.22 19.17
CA LEU A 32 1.59 -0.05 18.54
C LEU A 32 2.74 -0.54 17.66
N GLU A 33 3.38 -1.62 18.08
CA GLU A 33 4.35 -2.37 17.28
C GLU A 33 3.68 -3.24 16.21
N GLY A 34 4.35 -3.50 15.10
CA GLY A 34 3.92 -4.43 14.07
C GLY A 34 2.65 -3.99 13.33
N VAL A 35 2.41 -2.68 13.25
CA VAL A 35 1.40 -2.10 12.36
C VAL A 35 1.98 -2.08 10.96
N LEU A 36 1.29 -2.71 10.01
CA LEU A 36 1.58 -2.54 8.59
C LEU A 36 1.18 -1.14 8.15
N VAL A 37 2.14 -0.43 7.60
CA VAL A 37 1.93 0.87 6.96
C VAL A 37 2.23 0.71 5.48
N MET A 38 1.29 1.05 4.62
CA MET A 38 1.44 0.95 3.17
C MET A 38 1.13 2.30 2.53
N GLY A 39 2.16 2.92 1.94
CA GLY A 39 2.00 4.10 1.10
C GLY A 39 1.87 3.69 -0.37
N TYR A 40 0.93 4.28 -1.10
CA TYR A 40 0.79 4.03 -2.54
C TYR A 40 0.37 5.29 -3.29
N TRP A 41 1.04 5.53 -4.43
CA TRP A 41 0.84 6.73 -5.23
C TRP A 41 1.71 6.71 -6.51
N PRO A 42 1.41 7.51 -7.54
CA PRO A 42 0.06 7.86 -7.97
C PRO A 42 -0.66 6.62 -8.51
N LYS A 43 -1.99 6.68 -8.56
CA LYS A 43 -2.80 5.67 -9.25
C LYS A 43 -2.58 5.79 -10.75
N VAL A 44 -2.50 4.66 -11.44
CA VAL A 44 -2.39 4.57 -12.90
C VAL A 44 -3.71 4.03 -13.43
N MET A 45 -4.26 4.65 -14.47
CA MET A 45 -5.57 4.35 -15.05
C MET A 45 -5.46 3.93 -16.52
N THR A 46 -6.47 3.21 -17.01
CA THR A 46 -6.56 2.81 -18.43
C THR A 46 -6.79 3.98 -19.37
N SER A 47 -7.43 5.05 -18.91
CA SER A 47 -7.79 6.21 -19.72
C SER A 47 -7.77 7.51 -18.92
N PRO A 48 -7.67 8.69 -19.57
CA PRO A 48 -7.71 10.00 -18.90
C PRO A 48 -9.05 10.28 -18.20
N HIS A 49 -10.12 9.58 -18.58
CA HIS A 49 -11.49 9.79 -18.07
C HIS A 49 -11.91 8.76 -17.02
N TRP A 50 -10.96 8.32 -16.19
CA TRP A 50 -11.23 7.71 -14.88
C TRP A 50 -11.95 6.36 -14.87
N ARG A 51 -11.91 5.58 -15.96
CA ARG A 51 -12.76 4.37 -16.07
C ARG A 51 -12.27 3.15 -15.29
N ALA A 52 -10.95 2.95 -15.14
CA ALA A 52 -10.41 1.85 -14.33
C ALA A 52 -8.97 2.13 -13.88
N THR A 53 -8.67 1.86 -12.60
CA THR A 53 -7.29 1.84 -12.09
C THR A 53 -6.62 0.54 -12.50
N VAL A 54 -5.48 0.63 -13.19
CA VAL A 54 -4.64 -0.51 -13.61
C VAL A 54 -3.46 -0.76 -12.68
N GLY A 55 -3.16 0.18 -11.78
CA GLY A 55 -2.15 -0.01 -10.76
C GLY A 55 -1.77 1.27 -10.04
N VAL A 56 -0.56 1.25 -9.47
CA VAL A 56 0.11 2.39 -8.84
C VAL A 56 1.55 2.43 -9.31
N ALA A 57 2.11 3.63 -9.42
CA ALA A 57 3.47 3.79 -9.90
C ALA A 57 4.51 3.52 -8.82
N TYR A 58 4.20 3.95 -7.60
CA TYR A 58 4.96 3.72 -6.40
C TYR A 58 4.09 3.08 -5.33
N LEU A 59 4.73 2.18 -4.61
CA LEU A 59 4.15 1.46 -3.50
C LEU A 59 5.30 1.10 -2.57
N ALA A 60 5.08 1.27 -1.27
CA ALA A 60 6.04 0.89 -0.24
C ALA A 60 5.31 0.41 1.01
N GLU A 61 5.94 -0.51 1.74
CA GLU A 61 5.45 -1.05 3.00
C GLU A 61 6.49 -0.89 4.10
N ALA A 62 6.01 -0.57 5.30
CA ALA A 62 6.78 -0.58 6.52
C ALA A 62 6.02 -1.31 7.63
N LEU A 63 6.76 -1.76 8.64
CA LEU A 63 6.19 -2.16 9.91
C LEU A 63 6.56 -1.13 10.96
N SER A 64 5.63 -0.79 11.83
CA SER A 64 5.99 -0.03 13.02
C SER A 64 6.85 -0.87 13.97
N ASN A 65 7.86 -0.24 14.57
CA ASN A 65 8.74 -0.88 15.55
C ASN A 65 8.12 -0.88 16.97
N ALA A 66 8.88 -1.31 17.98
CA ALA A 66 8.47 -1.34 19.38
C ALA A 66 7.98 0.02 19.94
N SER A 67 8.53 1.14 19.47
CA SER A 67 8.05 2.49 19.85
C SER A 67 6.82 2.95 19.06
N GLY A 68 6.29 2.11 18.17
CA GLY A 68 5.21 2.43 17.24
C GLY A 68 5.65 3.29 16.06
N SER A 69 6.94 3.55 15.91
CA SER A 69 7.47 4.41 14.85
C SER A 69 7.54 3.67 13.53
N PHE A 70 7.22 4.37 12.44
CA PHE A 70 7.32 3.86 11.06
C PHE A 70 7.94 4.91 10.14
N GLU A 71 8.45 4.45 9.00
CA GLU A 71 8.95 5.29 7.92
C GLU A 71 8.58 4.68 6.56
N ILE A 72 8.02 5.50 5.67
CA ILE A 72 7.89 5.20 4.24
C ILE A 72 8.88 6.11 3.49
N PRO A 73 9.82 5.54 2.72
CA PRO A 73 10.86 6.33 2.10
C PRO A 73 10.31 7.27 1.02
N ALA A 74 11.05 8.35 0.78
CA ALA A 74 10.80 9.26 -0.33
C ALA A 74 10.86 8.50 -1.66
N CYS A 75 10.11 8.97 -2.65
CA CYS A 75 10.12 8.35 -3.96
C CYS A 75 9.94 9.33 -5.10
N LYS A 76 10.51 8.95 -6.25
CA LYS A 76 10.19 9.50 -7.54
C LYS A 76 9.63 8.39 -8.43
N PRO A 77 8.35 8.47 -8.88
CA PRO A 77 7.76 7.45 -9.72
C PRO A 77 8.50 7.40 -11.07
N PRO A 78 8.46 6.25 -11.75
CA PRO A 78 9.10 6.12 -13.05
C PRO A 78 8.44 7.07 -14.06
N CYS A 79 9.27 7.66 -14.92
CA CYS A 79 8.85 8.54 -16.01
C CYS A 79 7.90 7.89 -17.03
N LYS A 80 7.85 6.56 -17.07
CA LYS A 80 7.04 5.78 -17.99
C LYS A 80 6.26 4.76 -17.19
N VAL A 81 4.94 4.82 -17.31
CA VAL A 81 4.01 3.79 -16.84
C VAL A 81 3.07 3.46 -17.98
N ASP A 82 2.61 2.21 -18.04
CA ASP A 82 1.57 1.82 -18.98
C ASP A 82 0.21 2.33 -18.46
N GLY A 83 -0.26 3.43 -19.06
CA GLY A 83 -1.53 4.06 -18.72
C GLY A 83 -1.41 5.56 -18.43
N TYR A 84 -2.43 6.10 -17.80
CA TYR A 84 -2.53 7.51 -17.43
C TYR A 84 -2.40 7.65 -15.93
N PHE A 85 -1.45 8.45 -15.49
CA PHE A 85 -1.42 8.85 -14.10
C PHE A 85 -2.68 9.64 -13.77
N ALA A 86 -3.37 9.18 -12.75
CA ALA A 86 -4.45 9.93 -12.18
C ALA A 86 -3.90 10.87 -11.13
N TYR A 87 -4.36 12.12 -11.19
CA TYR A 87 -4.13 13.12 -10.15
C TYR A 87 -4.99 12.78 -8.94
N TYR A 88 -4.65 11.68 -8.28
CA TYR A 88 -5.19 11.31 -6.99
C TYR A 88 -4.20 11.63 -5.89
N GLN A 89 -4.79 11.92 -4.75
CA GLN A 89 -4.14 12.09 -3.47
C GLN A 89 -3.28 10.86 -3.17
N PRO A 90 -2.04 11.04 -2.69
CA PRO A 90 -1.29 9.94 -2.11
C PRO A 90 -2.04 9.44 -0.87
N ASP A 91 -2.11 8.13 -0.74
CA ASP A 91 -2.85 7.47 0.35
C ASP A 91 -1.85 6.65 1.20
N ILE A 92 -2.06 6.65 2.52
CA ILE A 92 -1.39 5.73 3.47
C ILE A 92 -2.46 4.87 4.13
N LEU A 93 -2.29 3.56 4.01
CA LEU A 93 -3.08 2.55 4.73
C LEU A 93 -2.31 2.08 5.97
N PHE A 94 -3.02 2.01 7.08
CA PHE A 94 -2.55 1.43 8.34
C PHE A 94 -3.39 0.20 8.66
N PHE A 95 -2.72 -0.90 8.97
CA PHE A 95 -3.36 -2.18 9.24
C PHE A 95 -2.68 -2.91 10.40
N LYS A 96 -3.48 -3.42 11.34
CA LYS A 96 -3.03 -4.30 12.42
C LYS A 96 -4.17 -5.22 12.84
N THR A 97 -3.88 -6.51 13.03
CA THR A 97 -4.87 -7.48 13.54
C THR A 97 -5.44 -7.00 14.88
N GLY A 98 -6.76 -7.06 15.04
CA GLY A 98 -7.47 -6.56 16.23
C GLY A 98 -7.71 -5.04 16.25
N TYR A 99 -7.37 -4.34 15.17
CA TYR A 99 -7.65 -2.90 14.99
C TYR A 99 -8.43 -2.65 13.69
N TYR A 100 -9.23 -1.59 13.67
CA TYR A 100 -9.84 -1.11 12.43
C TYR A 100 -8.76 -0.56 11.51
N PRO A 101 -8.72 -0.97 10.23
CA PRO A 101 -7.84 -0.36 9.24
C PRO A 101 -8.16 1.12 9.07
N LYS A 102 -7.12 1.92 8.83
CA LYS A 102 -7.24 3.36 8.65
C LYS A 102 -6.58 3.78 7.36
N VAL A 103 -7.27 4.56 6.54
CA VAL A 103 -6.72 5.18 5.34
C VAL A 103 -6.63 6.68 5.57
N LEU A 104 -5.48 7.25 5.27
CA LEU A 104 -5.24 8.68 5.28
C LEU A 104 -4.90 9.13 3.86
N SER A 105 -5.62 10.11 3.35
CA SER A 105 -5.38 10.73 2.04
C SER A 105 -4.92 12.18 2.27
N ASN A 106 -3.94 12.66 1.51
CA ASN A 106 -3.60 14.09 1.55
C ASN A 106 -4.54 14.87 0.65
N PRO A 107 -5.31 15.86 1.13
CA PRO A 107 -6.11 16.70 0.26
C PRO A 107 -5.24 17.33 -0.85
N ILE A 108 -5.72 17.32 -2.09
CA ILE A 108 -5.15 18.17 -3.15
C ILE A 108 -5.60 19.58 -2.82
N SER A 109 -4.69 20.49 -2.48
CA SER A 109 -5.05 21.90 -2.39
C SER A 109 -5.18 22.46 -3.81
N GLU A 110 -6.16 23.33 -4.06
CA GLU A 110 -6.38 23.93 -5.39
C GLU A 110 -5.15 24.72 -5.89
N VAL A 111 -4.26 25.13 -4.99
CA VAL A 111 -3.00 25.84 -5.28
C VAL A 111 -1.93 24.92 -5.89
N ASP A 112 -2.02 23.60 -5.69
CA ASP A 112 -1.11 22.60 -6.29
C ASP A 112 -1.49 22.26 -7.75
N TYR A 113 -2.61 22.80 -8.25
CA TYR A 113 -3.13 22.61 -9.61
C TYR A 113 -2.83 23.81 -10.52
N ASP A 114 -1.57 24.22 -10.61
CA ASP A 114 -1.15 25.04 -11.75
C ASP A 114 -0.22 24.20 -12.65
N PRO A 115 -0.73 23.67 -13.78
CA PRO A 115 0.06 22.89 -14.73
C PRO A 115 1.15 23.71 -15.44
N HIS A 116 1.19 25.02 -15.24
CA HIS A 116 2.18 25.95 -15.78
C HIS A 116 3.22 26.45 -14.76
N LEU A 117 3.04 26.26 -13.44
CA LEU A 117 3.89 26.90 -12.41
C LEU A 117 4.91 26.03 -11.66
N SER A 118 4.98 24.71 -11.85
CA SER A 118 6.02 23.93 -11.14
C SER A 118 6.86 23.05 -12.06
N GLU A 119 8.15 23.40 -12.15
CA GLU A 119 9.18 22.55 -12.75
C GLU A 119 9.34 21.21 -12.00
N HIS A 120 8.84 21.14 -10.76
CA HIS A 120 8.80 19.96 -9.90
C HIS A 120 7.56 19.96 -8.99
N ILE A 121 6.72 18.92 -9.10
CA ILE A 121 5.60 18.70 -8.17
C ILE A 121 6.14 17.87 -7.00
N LEU A 122 6.19 18.46 -5.81
CA LEU A 122 6.64 17.80 -4.58
C LEU A 122 5.45 17.56 -3.65
N TRP A 123 5.05 16.30 -3.51
CA TRP A 123 4.00 15.91 -2.56
C TRP A 123 4.57 15.75 -1.17
N ARG A 124 3.98 16.47 -0.22
CA ARG A 124 4.25 16.32 1.21
C ARG A 124 3.10 15.62 1.89
N TRP A 125 3.40 14.82 2.90
CA TRP A 125 2.40 14.17 3.72
C TRP A 125 1.95 15.08 4.85
N ASP A 126 0.66 15.42 4.88
CA ASP A 126 0.06 16.17 5.99
C ASP A 126 0.24 15.45 7.33
N TRP A 127 0.49 14.16 7.27
CA TRP A 127 0.63 13.24 8.41
C TRP A 127 2.08 13.07 8.85
N ASN A 128 3.04 13.74 8.20
CA ASN A 128 4.45 13.62 8.53
C ASN A 128 4.73 14.09 9.96
N GLY A 129 5.43 13.26 10.72
CA GLY A 129 5.73 13.47 12.13
C GLY A 129 4.54 13.31 13.08
N LYS A 130 3.34 12.97 12.59
CA LYS A 130 2.13 12.88 13.44
C LYS A 130 1.96 11.51 14.08
N ALA A 131 1.30 11.51 15.23
CA ALA A 131 0.78 10.30 15.86
C ALA A 131 -0.55 9.89 15.21
N ILE A 132 -0.59 8.66 14.72
CA ILE A 132 -1.75 8.09 14.02
C ILE A 132 -2.45 7.10 14.95
N GLY A 133 -3.61 7.50 15.47
CA GLY A 133 -4.44 6.63 16.30
C GLY A 133 -5.19 5.57 15.49
N LEU A 134 -5.07 4.30 15.90
CA LEU A 134 -5.89 3.17 15.46
C LEU A 134 -6.92 2.78 16.53
N GLU A 135 -8.17 2.59 16.09
CA GLU A 135 -9.25 2.13 16.95
C GLU A 135 -9.20 0.60 17.08
N LYS A 136 -9.19 0.09 18.32
CA LYS A 136 -9.24 -1.34 18.59
C LYS A 136 -10.61 -1.89 18.22
N VAL A 137 -10.63 -3.08 17.60
CA VAL A 137 -11.89 -3.77 17.30
C VAL A 137 -12.57 -4.16 18.61
N SER A 138 -13.81 -3.72 18.77
CA SER A 138 -14.67 -4.06 19.90
C SER A 138 -15.56 -5.27 19.64
N ASN A 139 -15.87 -5.56 18.36
CA ASN A 139 -16.74 -6.65 17.95
C ASN A 139 -16.34 -7.16 16.55
N ASP A 140 -16.06 -8.45 16.43
CA ASP A 140 -15.67 -9.10 15.17
C ASP A 140 -16.77 -9.08 14.09
N ASN A 141 -18.02 -8.84 14.49
CA ASN A 141 -19.16 -8.69 13.59
C ASN A 141 -19.40 -7.24 13.13
N ASP A 142 -18.57 -6.28 13.53
CA ASP A 142 -18.74 -4.88 13.14
C ASP A 142 -18.68 -4.75 11.59
N PRO A 143 -19.69 -4.14 10.94
CA PRO A 143 -19.70 -3.95 9.49
C PRO A 143 -18.50 -3.13 8.98
N ARG A 144 -17.91 -2.26 9.81
CA ARG A 144 -16.68 -1.51 9.50
C ARG A 144 -15.50 -2.42 9.26
N LEU A 145 -15.40 -3.56 9.97
CA LEU A 145 -14.38 -4.56 9.68
C LEU A 145 -14.57 -5.13 8.28
N LYS A 146 -15.79 -5.56 7.94
CA LYS A 146 -16.09 -6.10 6.59
C LYS A 146 -15.77 -5.07 5.49
N ALA A 147 -16.16 -3.81 5.67
CA ALA A 147 -15.85 -2.73 4.75
C ALA A 147 -14.35 -2.47 4.65
N ALA A 148 -13.63 -2.48 5.77
CA ALA A 148 -12.20 -2.25 5.80
C ALA A 148 -11.39 -3.42 5.20
N TYR A 149 -11.87 -4.66 5.32
CA TYR A 149 -11.31 -5.78 4.57
C TYR A 149 -11.68 -5.73 3.08
N SER A 150 -12.74 -5.01 2.72
CA SER A 150 -13.14 -4.76 1.33
C SER A 150 -12.35 -3.62 0.67
N LEU A 151 -11.70 -2.75 1.47
CA LEU A 151 -10.56 -1.92 1.04
C LEU A 151 -9.36 -2.76 0.58
N SER A 152 -9.53 -4.09 0.59
CA SER A 152 -8.85 -5.07 -0.25
C SER A 152 -8.15 -4.39 -1.43
N PRO A 153 -6.86 -4.67 -1.62
CA PRO A 153 -6.04 -4.15 -2.70
C PRO A 153 -6.46 -4.72 -4.06
N ARG A 154 -7.76 -4.72 -4.42
CA ARG A 154 -8.23 -4.96 -5.80
C ARG A 154 -7.48 -4.06 -6.78
N LEU A 155 -7.05 -2.88 -6.32
CA LEU A 155 -6.23 -1.93 -7.08
C LEU A 155 -4.75 -2.38 -7.25
N TYR A 156 -4.20 -3.21 -6.36
CA TYR A 156 -2.75 -3.57 -6.34
C TYR A 156 -2.47 -5.05 -6.62
N LEU A 157 -3.48 -5.92 -6.53
CA LEU A 157 -3.40 -7.34 -6.86
C LEU A 157 -3.76 -7.64 -8.31
N ASN A 158 -4.08 -6.61 -9.09
CA ASN A 158 -4.25 -6.76 -10.52
C ASN A 158 -2.94 -7.19 -11.21
N ASP A 159 -3.12 -7.69 -12.42
CA ASP A 159 -2.19 -8.47 -13.25
C ASP A 159 -0.79 -7.88 -13.55
N ASN A 160 -0.45 -6.70 -13.03
CA ASN A 160 0.83 -6.00 -13.25
C ASN A 160 1.88 -6.29 -12.18
N CYS A 161 1.76 -7.42 -11.48
CA CYS A 161 2.81 -7.92 -10.57
C CYS A 161 3.12 -7.00 -9.37
N ASN A 162 2.32 -5.95 -9.13
CA ASN A 162 2.46 -5.03 -8.00
C ASN A 162 2.33 -5.76 -6.65
N TRP A 163 1.63 -6.90 -6.62
CA TRP A 163 1.57 -7.79 -5.48
C TRP A 163 2.97 -8.21 -4.95
N MET A 164 3.98 -8.25 -5.82
CA MET A 164 5.36 -8.59 -5.42
C MET A 164 6.03 -7.48 -4.61
N LYS A 165 5.53 -6.25 -4.69
CA LYS A 165 6.02 -5.10 -3.90
C LYS A 165 5.33 -4.99 -2.54
N ILE A 166 4.31 -5.81 -2.29
CA ILE A 166 3.53 -5.85 -1.04
C ILE A 166 3.52 -7.23 -0.35
N PRO A 167 4.68 -7.87 -0.13
CA PRO A 167 4.69 -9.18 0.52
C PRO A 167 4.03 -9.14 1.90
N LYS A 168 4.18 -8.05 2.66
CA LYS A 168 3.64 -7.94 4.02
C LYS A 168 2.13 -7.78 4.01
N THR A 169 1.56 -6.97 3.12
CA THR A 169 0.10 -6.91 2.93
C THR A 169 -0.46 -8.27 2.57
N LEU A 170 0.21 -9.03 1.68
CA LEU A 170 -0.25 -10.36 1.31
C LEU A 170 -0.23 -11.32 2.51
N MET A 171 0.81 -11.27 3.34
CA MET A 171 0.89 -12.03 4.59
C MET A 171 -0.24 -11.67 5.55
N PHE A 172 -0.46 -10.39 5.79
CA PHE A 172 -1.57 -9.93 6.63
C PHE A 172 -2.92 -10.41 6.09
N LYS A 173 -3.13 -10.34 4.77
CA LYS A 173 -4.36 -10.85 4.14
C LYS A 173 -4.52 -12.35 4.32
N ALA A 174 -3.45 -13.13 4.18
CA ALA A 174 -3.46 -14.57 4.40
C ALA A 174 -3.85 -14.91 5.86
N GLN A 175 -3.23 -14.23 6.84
CA GLN A 175 -3.59 -14.37 8.26
C GLN A 175 -5.07 -14.05 8.51
N GLN A 176 -5.59 -12.98 7.90
CA GLN A 176 -7.01 -12.62 8.03
C GLN A 176 -7.94 -13.66 7.40
N MET A 177 -7.54 -14.26 6.29
CA MET A 177 -8.31 -15.34 5.66
C MET A 177 -8.33 -16.58 6.55
N GLN A 178 -7.21 -16.96 7.16
CA GLN A 178 -7.15 -18.08 8.11
C GLN A 178 -8.07 -17.85 9.31
N LEU A 179 -8.06 -16.65 9.90
CA LEU A 179 -8.94 -16.31 11.02
C LEU A 179 -10.43 -16.41 10.68
N ARG A 180 -10.79 -16.28 9.39
CA ARG A 180 -12.17 -16.36 8.89
C ARG A 180 -12.54 -17.73 8.35
N GLU A 181 -11.55 -18.58 8.14
CA GLU A 181 -11.74 -19.87 7.52
C GLU A 181 -12.45 -20.81 8.49
N ARG A 182 -13.59 -21.34 8.04
CA ARG A 182 -14.42 -22.22 8.87
C ARG A 182 -13.87 -23.66 8.86
N ASP A 183 -13.13 -24.00 7.82
CA ASP A 183 -12.44 -25.28 7.71
C ASP A 183 -11.11 -25.23 8.50
N LYS A 184 -11.05 -25.96 9.62
CA LYS A 184 -9.87 -26.02 10.48
C LYS A 184 -8.60 -26.45 9.75
N LYS A 185 -8.69 -27.29 8.71
CA LYS A 185 -7.51 -27.70 7.93
C LYS A 185 -6.97 -26.57 7.08
N LYS A 186 -7.86 -25.77 6.48
CA LYS A 186 -7.46 -24.60 5.68
C LYS A 186 -7.02 -23.44 6.57
N ALA A 187 -7.62 -23.28 7.76
CA ALA A 187 -7.19 -22.31 8.75
C ALA A 187 -5.77 -22.60 9.28
N ALA A 188 -5.39 -23.89 9.35
CA ALA A 188 -4.08 -24.34 9.79
C ALA A 188 -2.99 -24.34 8.69
N MET A 189 -3.35 -24.03 7.44
CA MET A 189 -2.38 -23.93 6.35
C MET A 189 -1.39 -22.80 6.65
N PRO A 190 -0.06 -23.01 6.57
CA PRO A 190 0.92 -21.96 6.79
C PRO A 190 0.72 -20.76 5.85
N VAL A 191 1.04 -19.56 6.33
CA VAL A 191 0.94 -18.33 5.50
C VAL A 191 1.86 -18.44 4.28
N SER A 192 3.04 -19.05 4.45
CA SER A 192 3.98 -19.32 3.36
C SER A 192 3.36 -20.18 2.25
N GLU A 193 2.57 -21.20 2.59
CA GLU A 193 1.91 -22.08 1.62
C GLU A 193 0.82 -21.33 0.83
N TYR A 194 0.06 -20.45 1.51
CA TYR A 194 -0.90 -19.57 0.83
C TYR A 194 -0.20 -18.65 -0.18
N LEU A 195 0.92 -18.04 0.22
CA LEU A 195 1.69 -17.15 -0.65
C LEU A 195 2.35 -17.90 -1.80
N ALA A 196 2.85 -19.12 -1.57
CA ALA A 196 3.38 -19.98 -2.62
C ALA A 196 2.30 -20.34 -3.64
N GLY A 197 1.09 -20.67 -3.19
CA GLY A 197 -0.05 -20.91 -4.07
C GLY A 197 -0.45 -19.69 -4.89
N PHE A 198 -0.41 -18.49 -4.29
CA PHE A 198 -0.64 -17.23 -4.99
C PHE A 198 0.45 -16.94 -6.03
N TYR A 199 1.72 -17.14 -5.64
CA TYR A 199 2.90 -16.99 -6.50
C TYR A 199 2.83 -17.91 -7.72
N LEU A 200 2.64 -19.22 -7.52
CA LEU A 200 2.66 -20.22 -8.58
C LEU A 200 1.58 -19.95 -9.64
N LYS A 201 0.42 -19.43 -9.23
CA LYS A 201 -0.65 -19.02 -10.14
C LYS A 201 -0.28 -17.83 -11.04
N LYS A 202 0.67 -16.99 -10.62
CA LYS A 202 1.03 -15.73 -11.30
C LYS A 202 2.47 -15.72 -11.86
N GLN A 203 3.26 -16.77 -11.59
CA GLN A 203 4.67 -16.87 -11.96
C GLN A 203 4.95 -16.60 -13.45
N LYS A 204 4.14 -17.17 -14.35
CA LYS A 204 4.30 -17.01 -15.81
C LYS A 204 4.20 -15.56 -16.30
N LYS A 205 3.51 -14.70 -15.56
CA LYS A 205 3.29 -13.29 -15.94
C LYS A 205 4.30 -12.35 -15.30
N CYS A 206 4.79 -12.70 -14.11
CA CYS A 206 5.47 -11.77 -13.24
C CYS A 206 6.97 -12.01 -13.05
N HIS A 207 7.53 -13.10 -13.59
CA HIS A 207 8.96 -13.41 -13.63
C HIS A 207 9.84 -12.83 -12.49
N PRO A 208 9.64 -13.22 -11.21
CA PRO A 208 10.64 -12.91 -10.18
C PRO A 208 11.46 -14.15 -9.81
N ASP A 209 12.64 -13.92 -9.21
CA ASP A 209 13.38 -14.92 -8.43
C ASP A 209 12.54 -15.33 -7.20
N PRO A 210 11.97 -16.55 -7.15
CA PRO A 210 11.11 -17.02 -6.05
C PRO A 210 11.82 -17.04 -4.69
N ALA A 211 13.15 -17.15 -4.66
CA ALA A 211 13.88 -17.38 -3.42
C ALA A 211 13.87 -16.15 -2.50
N SER A 212 13.95 -14.94 -3.06
CA SER A 212 13.89 -13.70 -2.27
C SER A 212 12.51 -13.49 -1.64
N TYR A 213 11.45 -13.72 -2.42
CA TYR A 213 10.07 -13.60 -1.98
C TYR A 213 9.69 -14.60 -0.88
N LEU A 214 10.08 -15.87 -1.05
CA LEU A 214 9.77 -16.92 -0.07
C LEU A 214 10.60 -16.78 1.22
N LYS A 215 11.85 -16.27 1.15
CA LYS A 215 12.66 -15.99 2.35
C LYS A 215 12.03 -14.93 3.25
N GLU A 216 11.38 -13.92 2.68
CA GLU A 216 10.68 -12.91 3.47
C GLU A 216 9.44 -13.52 4.14
N ALA A 217 8.70 -14.37 3.45
CA ALA A 217 7.53 -15.07 4.01
C ALA A 217 7.87 -15.96 5.22
N VAL A 218 8.99 -16.69 5.19
CA VAL A 218 9.43 -17.57 6.30
C VAL A 218 9.74 -16.80 7.58
N ARG A 219 10.18 -15.54 7.49
CA ARG A 219 10.48 -14.71 8.68
C ARG A 219 9.24 -14.25 9.45
N TYR A 220 8.06 -14.47 8.89
CA TYR A 220 6.77 -14.06 9.46
C TYR A 220 6.00 -15.20 10.13
N GLU A 221 6.51 -16.42 10.06
CA GLU A 221 6.01 -17.58 10.81
C GLU A 221 6.71 -17.69 12.17
#